data_AF-A0A2V9FE36-F1
#
_entry.id   AF-A0A2V9FE36-F1
#
_cell.length_a   1.000
_cell.length_b   1.000
_cell.length_c   1.000
_cell.angle_alpha   90.00
_cell.angle_beta   90.00
_cell.angle_gamma   90.00
#
_symmetry.space_group_name_H-M   'P 1'
#
loop_
_entity.id
_entity.type
_entity.pdbx_description
1 polymer ?
#
loop_
_entity_poly.entity_id
_entity_poly.type
_entity_poly.pdbx_seq_one_letter_code
_entity_poly.pdbx_strand_id
1 'polypeptide(L)'
;VQAISKKKWKEYANERQVWSYARFSYQCESWKKAYRALYTRPQYEDQQRLLEFARPDNIIITNLVSGEPVLERMPRAVREYWEEDTSLIYHHHQRGADELPHRGLKEFGSEQLPFKRFAANQAY
;
A
#
# COMPACT_ATOMS: atom_id res chain seq x y z
N VAL A 1 7.67 22.65 -6.96
CA VAL A 1 7.30 21.66 -5.92
C VAL A 1 8.24 21.85 -4.74
N GLN A 2 7.73 22.27 -3.59
CA GLN A 2 8.57 22.51 -2.42
C GLN A 2 8.98 21.15 -1.83
N ALA A 3 10.28 20.93 -1.63
CA ALA A 3 10.77 19.67 -1.07
C ALA A 3 10.23 19.46 0.35
N ILE A 4 9.79 18.24 0.65
CA ILE A 4 9.33 17.87 2.00
C ILE A 4 10.53 17.99 2.96
N SER A 5 10.41 18.87 3.96
CA SER A 5 11.44 19.05 4.99
C SER A 5 11.81 17.74 5.67
N LYS A 6 13.11 17.51 5.91
CA LYS A 6 13.65 16.31 6.58
C LYS A 6 12.93 15.99 7.91
N LYS A 7 12.46 17.01 8.64
CA LYS A 7 11.74 16.85 9.92
C LYS A 7 10.36 16.20 9.81
N LYS A 8 9.76 16.20 8.61
CA LYS A 8 8.43 15.62 8.37
C LYS A 8 8.48 14.13 8.03
N TRP A 9 9.68 13.61 7.77
CA TRP A 9 9.88 12.21 7.47
C TRP A 9 9.82 11.37 8.74
N LYS A 10 9.12 10.24 8.63
CA LYS A 10 8.98 9.20 9.64
C LYS A 10 9.39 7.87 9.02
N GLU A 11 9.57 6.86 9.86
CA GLU A 11 9.87 5.50 9.42
C GLU A 11 8.76 4.55 9.84
N TYR A 12 8.45 3.63 8.93
CA TYR A 12 7.59 2.49 9.18
C TYR A 12 8.41 1.24 8.87
N ALA A 13 8.42 0.27 9.77
CA ALA A 13 9.13 -0.99 9.61
C ALA A 13 8.17 -2.15 9.85
N ASN A 14 8.33 -3.21 9.06
CA ASN A 14 7.82 -4.53 9.40
C ASN A 14 9.01 -5.51 9.51
N GLU A 15 8.73 -6.79 9.69
CA GLU A 15 9.77 -7.83 9.85
C GLU A 15 10.75 -7.94 8.69
N ARG A 16 10.37 -7.47 7.48
CA ARG A 16 11.14 -7.69 6.25
C ARG A 16 11.72 -6.42 5.63
N GLN A 17 11.15 -5.25 5.92
CA GLN A 17 11.35 -4.06 5.10
C GLN A 17 11.09 -2.79 5.92
N VAL A 18 11.82 -1.72 5.57
CA VAL A 18 11.68 -0.39 6.17
C VAL A 18 11.31 0.61 5.09
N TRP A 19 10.37 1.49 5.40
CA TRP A 19 9.94 2.59 4.55
C TRP A 19 10.12 3.92 5.25
N SER A 20 10.74 4.87 4.55
CA SER A 20 10.61 6.28 4.92
C SER A 20 9.31 6.80 4.35
N TYR A 21 8.56 7.56 5.14
CA TYR A 21 7.32 8.15 4.67
C TYR A 21 7.10 9.56 5.20
N ALA A 22 6.28 10.34 4.49
CA ALA A 22 5.87 11.67 4.90
C ALA A 22 4.40 11.93 4.57
N ARG A 23 3.67 12.50 5.55
CA ARG A 23 2.27 12.89 5.40
C ARG A 23 2.15 14.32 4.88
N PHE A 24 1.26 14.52 3.93
CA PHE A 24 0.84 15.84 3.46
C PHE A 24 -0.64 15.84 3.04
N SER A 25 -1.22 17.04 2.94
CA SER A 25 -2.56 17.24 2.41
C SER A 25 -2.49 17.36 0.88
N TYR A 26 -3.36 16.67 0.16
CA TYR A 26 -3.40 16.70 -1.30
C TYR A 26 -4.77 17.12 -1.81
N GLN A 27 -4.81 18.18 -2.60
CA GLN A 27 -6.04 18.74 -3.16
C GLN A 27 -5.74 19.31 -4.54
N CYS A 28 -6.50 18.88 -5.55
CA CYS A 28 -6.50 19.53 -6.85
C CYS A 28 -7.38 20.78 -6.83
N GLU A 29 -7.11 21.76 -7.69
CA GLU A 29 -7.84 23.03 -7.73
C GLU A 29 -9.37 22.85 -7.91
N SER A 30 -9.78 21.86 -8.69
CA SER A 30 -11.19 21.55 -8.92
C SER A 30 -11.87 20.79 -7.77
N TRP A 31 -11.11 20.35 -6.77
CA TRP A 31 -11.64 19.51 -5.69
C TRP A 31 -12.15 20.36 -4.54
N LYS A 32 -13.35 20.04 -4.06
CA LYS A 32 -13.98 20.70 -2.91
C LYS A 32 -13.35 20.34 -1.57
N LYS A 33 -12.55 19.26 -1.53
CA LYS A 33 -11.94 18.76 -0.30
C LYS A 33 -10.51 18.28 -0.55
N ALA A 34 -9.70 18.40 0.49
CA ALA A 34 -8.37 17.82 0.53
C ALA A 34 -8.41 16.38 1.04
N TYR A 35 -7.51 15.57 0.52
CA TYR A 35 -7.30 14.18 0.93
C TYR A 35 -6.01 14.07 1.72
N ARG A 36 -5.92 13.00 2.50
CA ARG A 36 -4.67 12.62 3.17
C ARG A 36 -3.80 11.87 2.17
N ALA A 37 -2.57 12.33 2.01
CA ALA A 37 -1.56 11.68 1.18
C ALA A 37 -0.34 11.24 2.01
N LEU A 38 0.15 10.04 1.73
CA LEU A 38 1.38 9.50 2.30
C LEU A 38 2.34 9.19 1.15
N TYR A 39 3.45 9.92 1.12
CA TYR A 39 4.55 9.57 0.26
C TYR A 39 5.42 8.53 0.97
N THR A 40 5.74 7.44 0.30
CA THR A 40 6.44 6.28 0.85
C THR A 40 7.60 5.89 -0.06
N ARG A 41 8.73 5.53 0.54
CA ARG A 41 9.94 5.07 -0.15
C ARG A 41 10.51 3.87 0.60
N PRO A 42 10.61 2.68 0.00
CA PRO A 42 11.29 1.57 0.62
C PRO A 42 12.78 1.88 0.72
N GLN A 43 13.41 1.46 1.81
CA GLN A 43 14.85 1.62 2.01
C GLN A 43 15.64 0.43 1.47
N TYR A 44 15.01 -0.73 1.28
CA TYR A 44 15.66 -1.96 0.84
C TYR A 44 14.93 -2.61 -0.34
N GLU A 45 15.65 -3.46 -1.06
CA GLU A 45 15.17 -4.40 -2.06
C GLU A 45 15.95 -5.70 -1.83
N ASP A 46 15.25 -6.82 -1.59
CA ASP A 46 15.85 -8.14 -1.33
C ASP A 46 17.07 -8.12 -0.37
N GLN A 47 16.91 -7.46 0.79
CA GLN A 47 17.92 -7.26 1.84
C GLN A 47 19.06 -6.27 1.51
N GLN A 48 19.14 -5.79 0.26
CA GLN A 48 20.09 -4.76 -0.13
C GLN A 48 19.48 -3.38 0.09
N ARG A 49 20.21 -2.49 0.78
CA ARG A 49 19.77 -1.10 0.95
C ARG A 49 19.93 -0.33 -0.36
N LEU A 50 18.90 0.39 -0.76
CA LEU A 50 18.88 1.23 -1.97
C LEU A 50 19.47 2.61 -1.69
N LEU A 51 20.25 3.11 -2.66
CA LEU A 51 20.68 4.51 -2.71
C LEU A 51 19.47 5.42 -2.83
N GLU A 52 19.55 6.64 -2.29
CA GLU A 52 18.38 7.54 -2.20
C GLU A 52 17.72 7.82 -3.55
N PHE A 53 18.50 7.96 -4.62
CA PHE A 53 18.00 8.23 -5.97
C PHE A 53 17.40 7.01 -6.69
N ALA A 54 17.67 5.79 -6.19
CA ALA A 54 17.22 4.54 -6.80
C ALA A 54 16.00 3.93 -6.11
N ARG A 55 15.51 4.55 -5.02
CA ARG A 55 14.34 4.06 -4.29
C ARG A 55 13.08 4.31 -5.11
N PRO A 56 12.23 3.30 -5.34
CA PRO A 56 10.96 3.52 -5.99
C PRO A 56 10.06 4.40 -5.11
N ASP A 57 9.38 5.33 -5.74
CA ASP A 57 8.49 6.27 -5.08
C ASP A 57 7.03 5.80 -5.17
N ASN A 58 6.29 5.89 -4.08
CA ASN A 58 4.86 5.60 -4.06
C ASN A 58 4.07 6.65 -3.26
N ILE A 59 2.89 7.03 -3.74
CA ILE A 59 1.95 7.92 -3.07
C ILE A 59 0.66 7.17 -2.78
N ILE A 60 0.31 7.07 -1.50
CA ILE A 60 -0.99 6.55 -1.04
C ILE A 60 -1.90 7.76 -0.83
N ILE A 61 -3.04 7.80 -1.52
CA ILE A 61 -4.09 8.82 -1.33
C ILE A 61 -5.31 8.16 -0.70
N THR A 62 -5.84 8.75 0.37
CA THR A 62 -7.01 8.21 1.07
C THR A 62 -7.98 9.29 1.50
N ASN A 63 -9.28 8.92 1.51
CA ASN A 63 -10.35 9.69 2.13
C ASN A 63 -10.49 9.42 3.63
N LEU A 64 -9.62 8.61 4.24
CA LEU A 64 -9.57 8.39 5.68
C LEU A 64 -8.83 9.56 6.37
N VAL A 65 -9.52 10.69 6.45
CA VAL A 65 -9.06 11.92 7.11
C VAL A 65 -10.03 12.28 8.25
N SER A 66 -9.49 12.80 9.36
CA SER A 66 -10.27 13.23 10.51
C SER A 66 -11.39 14.19 10.12
N GLY A 67 -12.59 13.98 10.67
CA GLY A 67 -13.79 14.74 10.32
C GLY A 67 -14.60 14.18 9.15
N GLU A 68 -14.14 13.11 8.49
CA GLU A 68 -14.96 12.43 7.49
C GLU A 68 -16.08 11.61 8.16
N PRO A 69 -17.33 11.68 7.66
CA PRO A 69 -18.46 10.98 8.25
C PRO A 69 -18.25 9.47 8.44
N VAL A 70 -17.45 8.86 7.56
CA VAL A 70 -17.12 7.43 7.63
C VAL A 70 -16.31 7.10 8.88
N LEU A 71 -15.38 7.96 9.29
CA LEU A 71 -14.55 7.78 10.49
C LEU A 71 -15.30 8.18 11.76
N GLU A 72 -16.12 9.24 11.69
CA GLU A 72 -16.89 9.74 12.83
C GLU A 72 -17.95 8.74 13.33
N ARG A 73 -18.48 7.92 12.42
CA ARG A 73 -19.44 6.85 12.76
C ARG A 73 -18.78 5.61 13.36
N MET A 74 -17.45 5.48 13.26
CA MET A 74 -16.73 4.34 13.82
C MET A 74 -16.54 4.48 15.35
N PRO A 75 -16.46 3.34 16.08
CA PRO A 75 -15.98 3.33 17.45
C PRO A 75 -14.64 4.03 17.57
N ARG A 76 -14.39 4.73 18.69
CA ARG A 76 -13.20 5.56 18.89
C ARG A 76 -11.90 4.81 18.59
N ALA A 77 -11.73 3.59 19.10
CA ALA A 77 -10.53 2.79 18.89
C ALA A 77 -10.28 2.47 17.40
N VAL A 78 -11.35 2.17 16.64
CA VAL A 78 -11.26 1.89 15.20
C VAL A 78 -10.93 3.16 14.42
N ARG A 79 -11.49 4.30 14.83
CA ARG A 79 -11.19 5.61 14.25
C ARG A 79 -9.72 5.99 14.44
N GLU A 80 -9.23 5.93 15.67
CA GLU A 80 -7.83 6.25 16.02
C GLU A 80 -6.86 5.34 15.24
N TYR A 81 -7.20 4.06 15.08
CA TYR A 81 -6.44 3.11 14.27
C TYR A 81 -6.33 3.52 12.78
N TRP A 82 -7.41 4.00 12.16
CA TRP A 82 -7.39 4.45 10.76
C TRP A 82 -6.79 5.86 10.58
N GLU A 83 -6.76 6.68 11.63
CA GLU A 83 -6.07 7.97 11.65
C GLU A 83 -4.54 7.83 11.73
N GLU A 84 -4.04 6.66 12.15
CA GLU A 84 -2.61 6.35 12.19
C GLU A 84 -2.02 6.16 10.77
N ASP A 85 -0.82 6.66 10.52
CA ASP A 85 -0.15 6.51 9.20
C ASP A 85 0.29 5.08 8.92
N THR A 86 0.83 4.44 9.94
CA THR A 86 1.40 3.09 9.88
C THR A 86 0.32 2.05 9.53
N SER A 87 -0.89 2.20 10.08
CA SER A 87 -2.05 1.36 9.76
C SER A 87 -2.41 1.42 8.27
N LEU A 88 -2.48 2.62 7.69
CA LEU A 88 -2.74 2.77 6.25
C LEU A 88 -1.63 2.17 5.39
N ILE A 89 -0.37 2.42 5.75
CA ILE A 89 0.80 1.88 5.02
C ILE A 89 0.77 0.35 5.08
N TYR A 90 0.49 -0.22 6.24
CA TYR A 90 0.35 -1.66 6.43
C TYR A 90 -0.70 -2.25 5.49
N HIS A 91 -1.95 -1.76 5.55
CA HIS A 91 -3.05 -2.29 4.73
C HIS A 91 -2.82 -2.06 3.24
N HIS A 92 -2.21 -0.94 2.85
CA HIS A 92 -1.86 -0.68 1.46
C HIS A 92 -0.86 -1.72 0.93
N HIS A 93 0.17 -2.08 1.71
CA HIS A 93 1.15 -3.09 1.30
C HIS A 93 0.57 -4.50 1.20
N GLN A 94 -0.52 -4.80 1.93
CA GLN A 94 -1.21 -6.09 1.82
C GLN A 94 -2.04 -6.24 0.53
N ARG A 95 -2.36 -5.14 -0.18
CA ARG A 95 -3.17 -5.21 -1.41
C ARG A 95 -2.55 -6.05 -2.52
N GLY A 96 -1.22 -6.18 -2.55
CA GLY A 96 -0.53 -7.07 -3.50
C GLY A 96 -0.86 -8.55 -3.26
N ALA A 97 -1.25 -8.94 -2.04
CA ALA A 97 -1.67 -10.30 -1.74
C ALA A 97 -3.00 -10.66 -2.42
N ASP A 98 -3.90 -9.69 -2.59
CA ASP A 98 -5.20 -9.90 -3.26
C ASP A 98 -5.03 -10.25 -4.76
N GLU A 99 -3.89 -9.91 -5.38
CA GLU A 99 -3.57 -10.26 -6.77
C GLU A 99 -3.02 -11.69 -6.93
N LEU A 100 -2.49 -12.28 -5.87
CA LEU A 100 -1.90 -13.62 -5.92
C LEU A 100 -2.91 -14.73 -6.31
N PRO A 101 -4.17 -14.74 -5.81
CA PRO A 101 -5.19 -15.66 -6.30
C PRO A 101 -5.46 -15.54 -7.80
N HIS A 102 -5.48 -14.31 -8.33
CA HIS A 102 -5.70 -14.06 -9.75
C HIS A 102 -4.49 -14.45 -10.60
N ARG A 103 -3.27 -14.36 -10.05
CA ARG A 103 -2.06 -14.89 -10.69
C ARG A 103 -2.14 -16.41 -10.82
N GLY A 104 -2.52 -17.12 -9.75
CA GLY A 104 -2.72 -18.57 -9.80
C GLY A 104 -3.75 -18.98 -10.85
N LEU A 105 -4.87 -18.24 -10.94
CA LEU A 105 -5.87 -18.47 -11.99
C LEU A 105 -5.32 -18.20 -13.41
N LYS A 106 -4.45 -17.21 -13.60
CA LYS A 106 -3.89 -16.88 -14.93
C LYS A 106 -2.76 -17.82 -15.34
N GLU A 107 -1.87 -18.17 -14.41
CA GLU A 107 -0.75 -19.09 -14.64
C GLU A 107 -1.25 -20.52 -14.85
N PHE A 108 -2.31 -20.95 -14.14
CA PHE A 108 -2.78 -22.34 -14.18
C PHE A 108 -4.17 -22.54 -14.79
N GLY A 109 -4.87 -21.47 -15.19
CA GLY A 109 -6.24 -21.56 -15.71
C GLY A 109 -6.35 -22.08 -17.14
N SER A 110 -5.26 -22.02 -17.92
CA SER A 110 -5.21 -22.55 -19.29
C SER A 110 -4.05 -23.50 -19.57
N GLU A 111 -3.15 -23.71 -18.60
CA GLU A 111 -2.03 -24.63 -18.75
C GLU A 111 -2.44 -26.06 -18.36
N GLN A 112 -2.34 -26.99 -19.31
CA GLN A 112 -2.25 -28.40 -18.95
C GLN A 112 -0.91 -28.61 -18.24
N LEU A 113 -0.95 -28.72 -16.92
CA LEU A 113 0.23 -29.08 -16.15
C LEU A 113 0.82 -30.40 -16.68
N PRO A 114 2.16 -30.58 -16.71
CA PRO A 114 2.82 -31.74 -17.32
C PRO A 114 2.54 -33.09 -16.61
N PHE A 115 1.64 -33.09 -15.63
CA PHE A 115 1.15 -34.26 -14.94
C PHE A 115 0.04 -34.92 -15.75
N LYS A 116 0.32 -36.10 -16.31
CA LYS A 116 -0.65 -36.93 -17.05
C LYS A 116 -1.89 -37.37 -16.23
N ARG A 117 -1.88 -37.18 -14.90
CA ARG A 117 -2.94 -37.59 -13.97
C ARG A 117 -3.44 -36.46 -13.07
N PHE A 118 -3.33 -35.21 -13.52
CA PHE A 118 -4.01 -34.12 -12.82
C PHE A 118 -5.50 -34.17 -13.18
N ALA A 119 -6.37 -34.42 -12.20
CA ALA A 119 -7.80 -34.62 -12.45
C ALA A 119 -8.47 -33.40 -13.15
N ALA A 120 -7.97 -32.18 -12.91
CA ALA A 120 -8.46 -30.99 -13.58
C ALA A 120 -8.08 -30.90 -15.08
N ASN A 121 -7.07 -31.65 -15.54
CA ASN A 121 -6.73 -31.76 -16.97
C ASN A 121 -7.69 -32.70 -17.74
N GLN A 122 -8.57 -33.45 -17.06
CA GLN A 122 -9.45 -34.45 -17.68
C GLN A 122 -10.82 -33.90 -18.12
N ALA A 123 -11.11 -32.62 -17.87
CA ALA A 123 -12.37 -32.02 -18.28
C ALA A 123 -12.22 -31.31 -19.63
N TYR A 124 -12.52 -32.03 -20.72
CA TYR A 124 -12.89 -31.47 -22.03
C TYR A 124 -13.85 -32.44 -22.74
#